data_AF-A0A9P0KAQ8-F1
#
_entry.id   AF-A0A9P0KAQ8-F1
#
_cell.length_a   1.000
_cell.length_b   1.000
_cell.length_c   1.000
_cell.angle_alpha   90.00
_cell.angle_beta   90.00
_cell.angle_gamma   90.00
#
_symmetry.space_group_name_H-M   'P 1'
#
loop_
_entity.id
_entity.type
_entity.pdbx_description
1 polymer ?
#
loop_
_entity_poly.entity_id
_entity_poly.type
_entity_poly.pdbx_seq_one_letter_code
_entity_poly.pdbx_strand_id
1 'polypeptide(L)'
;MSENRKKLTDKELEYYANHLSEISDGSVDFDSDDSIADPDFCSGSEISSEQSESDQEIDSDSDDRFTGTQGTLIPIEGKDVRDIYRLFLTDEIIQLMVQQTNVRAREIIANKKPRTSSRFSRWHDTNEDEMELFIGVIMLMGVINFPTIESYWKKDPIYYHEIFHKIPISYNRFTLLLKCWHFQDNTLPSTSRLDKINPILSIIQNNIKTVYCPGDTVVVDETMVPFRGRLKFRQYNPSKARCSYGIKLYKVCTPNGYTWHLKIYDGVSTAIDGLDLPGSTVVN
;
A
#
# COMPACT_ATOMS: atom_id res chain seq x y z
N MET A 1 28.83 -13.88 18.53
CA MET A 1 29.57 -13.11 17.52
C MET A 1 28.51 -12.32 16.79
N SER A 2 27.90 -11.29 17.40
CA SER A 2 28.35 -9.90 17.67
C SER A 2 28.78 -9.15 16.41
N GLU A 3 28.34 -7.88 16.33
CA GLU A 3 28.55 -6.86 15.26
C GLU A 3 27.59 -6.98 14.05
N ASN A 4 26.95 -5.93 13.50
CA ASN A 4 26.96 -4.48 13.68
C ASN A 4 25.54 -3.92 13.48
N ARG A 5 25.03 -3.09 14.40
CA ARG A 5 23.68 -2.47 14.34
C ARG A 5 23.81 -0.97 14.60
N LYS A 6 23.75 -0.13 13.57
CA LYS A 6 23.73 1.33 13.73
C LYS A 6 22.34 1.78 14.16
N LYS A 7 22.29 2.69 15.14
CA LYS A 7 21.07 3.09 15.85
C LYS A 7 20.85 4.58 15.63
N LEU A 8 19.70 4.94 15.08
CA LEU A 8 19.36 6.33 14.73
C LEU A 8 18.87 7.11 15.96
N THR A 9 19.22 8.39 16.03
CA THR A 9 18.81 9.31 17.09
C THR A 9 17.46 9.98 16.79
N ASP A 10 16.78 10.50 17.82
CA ASP A 10 15.46 11.15 17.67
C ASP A 10 15.50 12.38 16.75
N LYS A 11 16.63 13.11 16.73
CA LYS A 11 16.86 14.23 15.81
C LYS A 11 17.01 13.79 14.36
N GLU A 12 17.62 12.62 14.13
CA GLU A 12 17.74 12.04 12.80
C GLU A 12 16.38 11.53 12.34
N LEU A 13 15.58 10.89 13.21
CA LEU A 13 14.21 10.49 12.90
C LEU A 13 13.32 11.68 12.53
N GLU A 14 13.43 12.80 13.24
CA GLU A 14 12.66 14.02 12.97
C GLU A 14 13.18 14.77 11.71
N TYR A 15 14.49 14.73 11.45
CA TYR A 15 15.09 15.20 10.21
C TYR A 15 14.60 14.38 9.00
N TYR A 16 14.65 13.04 9.07
CA TYR A 16 14.15 12.16 8.02
C TYR A 16 12.62 12.30 7.80
N ALA A 17 11.85 12.63 8.85
CA ALA A 17 10.42 12.89 8.73
C ALA A 17 10.10 14.22 8.02
N ASN A 18 10.82 15.30 8.35
CA ASN A 18 10.61 16.63 7.75
C ASN A 18 11.18 16.74 6.31
N HIS A 19 12.21 15.98 5.96
CA HIS A 19 12.78 15.96 4.60
C HIS A 19 11.92 15.21 3.57
N LEU A 20 10.93 14.43 4.01
CA LEU A 20 9.95 13.76 3.15
C LEU A 20 8.81 14.69 2.69
N SER A 21 8.57 15.82 3.38
CA SER A 21 7.41 16.70 3.14
C SER A 21 7.60 17.82 2.12
N GLU A 22 8.82 18.12 1.65
CA GLU A 22 9.09 19.32 0.83
C GLU A 22 9.16 19.10 -0.69
N ILE A 23 8.78 17.92 -1.21
CA ILE A 23 8.94 17.59 -2.63
C ILE A 23 7.69 17.99 -3.43
N SER A 24 7.62 19.26 -3.84
CA SER A 24 6.65 19.77 -4.82
C SER A 24 7.34 20.20 -6.12
N ASP A 25 6.71 19.79 -7.21
CA ASP A 25 6.68 20.41 -8.54
C ASP A 25 7.66 19.90 -9.61
N GLY A 26 7.11 19.61 -10.79
CA GLY A 26 7.86 19.22 -12.00
C GLY A 26 7.19 18.15 -12.87
N SER A 27 6.16 18.53 -13.62
CA SER A 27 5.37 17.67 -14.53
C SER A 27 6.03 17.44 -15.90
N VAL A 28 5.82 16.24 -16.48
CA VAL A 28 5.80 16.03 -17.94
C VAL A 28 4.75 14.96 -18.30
N ASP A 29 3.84 15.34 -19.19
CA ASP A 29 2.68 14.58 -19.62
C ASP A 29 2.95 13.65 -20.80
N PHE A 30 2.30 12.48 -20.78
CA PHE A 30 2.09 11.63 -21.95
C PHE A 30 0.82 10.79 -21.71
N ASP A 31 -0.22 11.09 -22.48
CA ASP A 31 -1.53 10.42 -22.48
C ASP A 31 -1.50 9.16 -23.36
N SER A 32 -2.21 8.10 -22.95
CA SER A 32 -3.22 7.36 -23.76
C SER A 32 -3.72 6.06 -23.11
N ASP A 33 -5.03 6.07 -22.84
CA ASP A 33 -6.06 5.01 -22.82
C ASP A 33 -6.12 3.91 -21.73
N ASP A 34 -7.29 3.78 -21.12
CA ASP A 34 -7.63 3.01 -19.93
C ASP A 34 -8.13 1.59 -20.28
N SER A 35 -7.45 0.56 -19.78
CA SER A 35 -8.03 -0.78 -19.63
C SER A 35 -7.76 -1.25 -18.21
N ILE A 36 -8.82 -1.47 -17.45
CA ILE A 36 -8.80 -2.02 -16.09
C ILE A 36 -8.22 -3.44 -16.21
N ALA A 37 -6.98 -3.62 -15.77
CA ALA A 37 -6.35 -4.92 -15.63
C ALA A 37 -6.75 -5.52 -14.27
N ASP A 38 -7.19 -6.77 -14.29
CA ASP A 38 -7.51 -7.54 -13.08
C ASP A 38 -6.26 -7.66 -12.18
N PRO A 39 -6.41 -7.53 -10.84
CA PRO A 39 -5.29 -7.73 -9.92
C PRO A 39 -5.00 -9.24 -9.78
N ASP A 40 -3.88 -9.68 -10.34
CA ASP A 40 -3.32 -11.02 -10.08
C ASP A 40 -2.91 -11.13 -8.59
N PHE A 41 -3.73 -11.78 -7.76
CA PHE A 41 -3.40 -12.11 -6.37
C PHE A 41 -2.50 -13.35 -6.33
N CYS A 42 -1.27 -13.21 -5.83
CA CYS A 42 -0.30 -14.31 -5.77
C CYS A 42 0.03 -14.65 -4.31
N SER A 43 -0.35 -15.85 -3.87
CA SER A 43 -0.01 -16.43 -2.56
C SER A 43 1.49 -16.66 -2.43
N GLY A 44 2.06 -16.24 -1.30
CA GLY A 44 3.49 -16.32 -1.02
C GLY A 44 4.04 -17.75 -0.99
N SER A 45 5.25 -17.91 -1.52
CA SER A 45 6.13 -19.03 -1.17
C SER A 45 7.56 -18.52 -1.15
N GLU A 46 8.27 -18.82 -0.06
CA GLU A 46 9.69 -18.56 0.16
C GLU A 46 10.55 -19.13 -0.98
N ILE A 47 11.45 -18.30 -1.53
CA ILE A 47 12.59 -18.77 -2.30
C ILE A 47 13.81 -17.94 -1.88
N SER A 48 14.80 -18.66 -1.36
CA SER A 48 16.14 -18.21 -1.00
C SER A 48 16.88 -17.62 -2.21
N SER A 49 17.49 -16.46 -2.02
CA SER A 49 18.49 -15.89 -2.93
C SER A 49 19.76 -15.63 -2.15
N GLU A 50 20.83 -16.35 -2.48
CA GLU A 50 22.19 -16.09 -2.03
C GLU A 50 22.65 -14.72 -2.57
N GLN A 51 23.07 -13.82 -1.67
CA GLN A 51 23.75 -12.58 -2.03
C GLN A 51 25.10 -12.55 -1.33
N SER A 52 26.15 -12.25 -2.10
CA SER A 52 27.50 -11.97 -1.61
C SER A 52 27.58 -10.54 -1.10
N GLU A 53 27.73 -10.37 0.22
CA GLU A 53 27.94 -9.08 0.87
C GLU A 53 29.43 -8.70 0.84
N SER A 54 29.71 -7.45 0.47
CA SER A 54 31.01 -6.81 0.69
C SER A 54 30.82 -5.74 1.77
N ASP A 55 31.15 -6.08 3.01
CA ASP A 55 31.02 -5.18 4.15
C ASP A 55 32.21 -4.20 4.19
N GLN A 56 31.91 -2.90 4.19
CA GLN A 56 32.87 -1.87 4.59
C GLN A 56 32.56 -1.44 6.01
N GLU A 57 33.42 -1.84 6.95
CA GLU A 57 33.37 -1.39 8.34
C GLU A 57 33.85 0.06 8.45
N ILE A 58 33.01 0.94 8.98
CA ILE A 58 33.40 2.28 9.43
C ILE A 58 33.43 2.21 10.96
N ASP A 59 34.64 2.12 11.51
CA ASP A 59 34.90 2.11 12.94
C ASP A 59 34.83 3.55 13.47
N SER A 60 33.71 3.92 14.10
CA SER A 60 33.56 5.16 14.84
C SER A 60 33.46 4.87 16.33
N ASP A 61 34.51 5.25 17.06
CA ASP A 61 34.76 5.05 18.50
C ASP A 61 33.84 5.92 19.41
N SER A 62 32.54 5.96 19.11
CA SER A 62 31.50 6.58 19.96
C SER A 62 30.65 5.49 20.62
N ASP A 63 30.42 5.63 21.94
CA ASP A 63 29.51 4.77 22.72
C ASP A 63 28.04 5.01 22.33
N ASP A 64 27.69 4.78 21.06
CA ASP A 64 26.36 4.96 20.49
C ASP A 64 25.47 3.72 20.72
N ARG A 65 25.41 3.28 21.98
CA ARG A 65 24.46 2.23 22.38
C ARG A 65 23.04 2.77 22.37
N PHE A 66 22.18 2.18 21.54
CA PHE A 66 20.73 2.44 21.51
C PHE A 66 20.15 2.37 22.88
N THR A 67 19.48 3.45 23.23
CA THR A 67 18.74 3.62 24.46
C THR A 67 17.24 3.51 24.23
N GLY A 68 16.81 3.35 22.97
CA GLY A 68 15.42 3.22 22.59
C GLY A 68 14.79 1.94 23.15
N THR A 69 13.52 2.05 23.54
CA THR A 69 12.73 0.89 23.97
C THR A 69 12.03 0.30 22.77
N GLN A 70 12.39 -0.93 22.41
CA GLN A 70 11.74 -1.67 21.34
C GLN A 70 10.41 -2.26 21.80
N GLY A 71 9.45 -2.35 20.89
CA GLY A 71 8.22 -3.11 21.10
C GLY A 71 6.96 -2.33 20.79
N THR A 72 5.83 -2.93 21.13
CA THR A 72 4.51 -2.35 20.91
C THR A 72 4.28 -1.17 21.85
N LEU A 73 3.89 -0.03 21.29
CA LEU A 73 3.63 1.21 22.02
C LEU A 73 2.22 1.27 22.64
N ILE A 74 1.35 0.37 22.22
CA ILE A 74 -0.05 0.28 22.64
C ILE A 74 -0.37 -1.07 23.28
N PRO A 75 -1.30 -1.13 24.24
CA PRO A 75 -1.76 -2.40 24.80
C PRO A 75 -2.46 -3.23 23.72
N ILE A 76 -1.96 -4.44 23.47
CA ILE A 76 -2.56 -5.43 22.57
C ILE A 76 -3.16 -6.61 23.35
N GLU A 77 -2.68 -6.87 24.56
CA GLU A 77 -3.12 -8.00 25.36
C GLU A 77 -4.62 -7.90 25.69
N GLY A 78 -5.37 -8.98 25.39
CA GLY A 78 -6.81 -9.04 25.59
C GLY A 78 -7.67 -8.40 24.48
N LYS A 79 -7.07 -7.85 23.41
CA LYS A 79 -7.81 -7.34 22.25
C LYS A 79 -8.18 -8.46 21.27
N ASP A 80 -9.36 -8.35 20.67
CA ASP A 80 -9.76 -9.24 19.57
C ASP A 80 -9.04 -8.85 18.26
N VAL A 81 -9.02 -9.77 17.31
CA VAL A 81 -8.39 -9.60 15.99
C VAL A 81 -8.92 -8.36 15.28
N ARG A 82 -10.23 -8.07 15.38
CA ARG A 82 -10.83 -6.87 14.79
C ARG A 82 -10.25 -5.59 15.39
N ASP A 83 -10.06 -5.55 16.70
CA ASP A 83 -9.53 -4.38 17.39
C ASP A 83 -8.06 -4.14 17.03
N ILE A 84 -7.29 -5.22 16.85
CA ILE A 84 -5.91 -5.15 16.37
C ILE A 84 -5.86 -4.63 14.93
N TYR A 85 -6.73 -5.15 14.06
CA TYR A 85 -6.83 -4.70 12.67
C TYR A 85 -7.16 -3.21 12.55
N ARG A 86 -8.07 -2.72 13.41
CA ARG A 86 -8.49 -1.31 13.45
C ARG A 86 -7.41 -0.34 13.92
N LEU A 87 -6.28 -0.83 14.45
CA LEU A 87 -5.10 -0.01 14.72
C LEU A 87 -4.44 0.48 13.42
N PHE A 88 -4.54 -0.31 12.36
CA PHE A 88 -3.95 0.00 11.06
C PHE A 88 -4.99 0.61 10.12
N LEU A 89 -6.17 0.00 10.04
CA LEU A 89 -7.30 0.51 9.29
C LEU A 89 -8.25 1.27 10.22
N THR A 90 -7.85 2.50 10.55
CA THR A 90 -8.59 3.37 11.46
C THR A 90 -9.87 3.91 10.82
N ASP A 91 -10.79 4.40 11.66
CA ASP A 91 -12.02 5.07 11.22
C ASP A 91 -11.72 6.26 10.29
N GLU A 92 -10.58 6.95 10.50
CA GLU A 92 -10.11 8.02 9.62
C GLU A 92 -9.89 7.53 8.19
N ILE A 93 -9.25 6.36 8.02
CA ILE A 93 -9.03 5.79 6.68
C ILE A 93 -10.38 5.41 6.07
N ILE A 94 -11.27 4.78 6.83
CA ILE A 94 -12.61 4.41 6.33
C ILE A 94 -13.38 5.65 5.87
N GLN A 95 -13.39 6.72 6.67
CA GLN A 95 -14.04 7.99 6.33
C GLN A 95 -13.42 8.61 5.07
N LEU A 96 -12.10 8.60 4.93
CA LEU A 96 -11.42 9.04 3.71
C LEU A 96 -11.92 8.24 2.49
N MET A 97 -11.95 6.91 2.59
CA MET A 97 -12.43 6.06 1.49
C MET A 97 -13.87 6.38 1.13
N VAL A 98 -14.75 6.55 2.11
CA VAL A 98 -16.17 6.87 1.90
C VAL A 98 -16.33 8.20 1.17
N GLN A 99 -15.70 9.26 1.70
CA GLN A 99 -15.79 10.60 1.14
C GLN A 99 -15.30 10.64 -0.31
N GLN A 100 -14.10 10.11 -0.55
CA GLN A 100 -13.45 10.19 -1.85
C GLN A 100 -14.11 9.28 -2.89
N THR A 101 -14.63 8.11 -2.47
CA THR A 101 -15.42 7.23 -3.35
C THR A 101 -16.73 7.88 -3.79
N ASN A 102 -17.42 8.59 -2.89
CA ASN A 102 -18.65 9.32 -3.20
C ASN A 102 -18.39 10.52 -4.13
N VAL A 103 -17.31 11.28 -3.89
CA VAL A 103 -16.86 12.35 -4.79
C VAL A 103 -16.58 11.77 -6.18
N ARG A 104 -15.80 10.69 -6.26
CA ARG A 104 -15.45 10.04 -7.52
C ARG A 104 -16.67 9.57 -8.30
N ALA A 105 -17.66 9.00 -7.62
CA ALA A 105 -18.89 8.57 -8.28
C ALA A 105 -19.67 9.75 -8.88
N ARG A 106 -19.78 10.87 -8.15
CA ARG A 106 -20.41 12.10 -8.64
C ARG A 106 -19.71 12.66 -9.87
N GLU A 107 -18.38 12.69 -9.87
CA GLU A 107 -17.59 13.09 -11.06
C GLU A 107 -17.88 12.21 -12.28
N ILE A 108 -17.89 10.88 -12.10
CA ILE A 108 -18.15 9.94 -13.20
C ILE A 108 -19.55 10.19 -13.78
N ILE A 109 -20.55 10.37 -12.92
CA ILE A 109 -21.94 10.60 -13.34
C ILE A 109 -22.06 11.94 -14.09
N ALA A 110 -21.46 13.00 -13.56
CA ALA A 110 -21.48 14.32 -14.19
C ALA A 110 -20.80 14.34 -15.56
N ASN A 111 -19.62 13.71 -15.67
CA ASN A 111 -18.81 13.72 -16.88
C ASN A 111 -19.33 12.77 -17.96
N LYS A 112 -19.72 11.54 -17.59
CA LYS A 112 -20.12 10.51 -18.56
C LYS A 112 -21.59 10.53 -18.90
N LYS A 113 -22.44 11.24 -18.13
CA LYS A 113 -23.90 11.31 -18.30
C LYS A 113 -24.51 9.94 -18.63
N PRO A 114 -24.41 8.97 -17.70
CA PRO A 114 -24.75 7.58 -17.98
C PRO A 114 -26.21 7.44 -18.43
N ARG A 115 -26.46 6.54 -19.38
CA ARG A 115 -27.82 6.16 -19.79
C ARG A 115 -28.60 5.62 -18.58
N THR A 116 -29.93 5.74 -18.61
CA THR A 116 -30.82 5.23 -17.55
C THR A 116 -30.62 3.73 -17.26
N SER A 117 -30.23 2.93 -18.27
CA SER A 117 -29.94 1.50 -18.13
C SER A 117 -28.56 1.18 -17.53
N SER A 118 -27.69 2.18 -17.38
CA SER A 118 -26.36 2.01 -16.80
C SER A 118 -26.46 1.57 -15.34
N ARG A 119 -25.48 0.79 -14.85
CA ARG A 119 -25.37 0.49 -13.42
C ARG A 119 -25.23 1.78 -12.58
N PHE A 120 -24.59 2.82 -13.14
CA PHE A 120 -24.43 4.11 -12.48
C PHE A 120 -25.74 4.88 -12.24
N SER A 121 -26.85 4.56 -12.94
CA SER A 121 -28.14 5.20 -12.65
C SER A 121 -28.73 4.78 -11.30
N ARG A 122 -28.24 3.67 -10.74
CA ARG A 122 -28.60 3.14 -9.43
C ARG A 122 -27.55 3.46 -8.35
N TRP A 123 -26.62 4.38 -8.66
CA TRP A 123 -25.66 4.83 -7.67
C TRP A 123 -26.38 5.54 -6.52
N HIS A 124 -25.96 5.21 -5.32
CA HIS A 124 -26.24 5.91 -4.07
C HIS A 124 -24.92 5.96 -3.29
N ASP A 125 -24.78 7.00 -2.48
CA ASP A 125 -23.55 7.21 -1.72
C ASP A 125 -23.31 6.05 -0.75
N THR A 126 -22.04 5.63 -0.65
CA THR A 126 -21.58 4.64 0.33
C THR A 126 -21.44 5.29 1.70
N ASN A 127 -21.45 4.48 2.75
CA ASN A 127 -21.16 4.87 4.12
C ASN A 127 -20.04 3.98 4.70
N GLU A 128 -19.67 4.21 5.95
CA GLU A 128 -18.61 3.51 6.67
C GLU A 128 -18.90 2.01 6.78
N ASP A 129 -20.12 1.62 7.14
CA ASP A 129 -20.53 0.21 7.27
C ASP A 129 -20.39 -0.55 5.95
N GLU A 130 -20.82 0.06 4.84
CA GLU A 130 -20.71 -0.53 3.50
C GLU A 130 -19.25 -0.58 3.03
N MET A 131 -18.44 0.41 3.37
CA MET A 131 -17.01 0.41 3.04
C MET A 131 -16.25 -0.66 3.84
N GLU A 132 -16.55 -0.84 5.13
CA GLU A 132 -16.02 -1.95 5.93
C GLU A 132 -16.43 -3.31 5.34
N LEU A 133 -17.70 -3.47 4.95
CA LEU A 133 -18.19 -4.68 4.29
C LEU A 133 -17.43 -4.94 2.97
N PHE A 134 -17.23 -3.91 2.17
CA PHE A 134 -16.51 -3.98 0.89
C PHE A 134 -15.06 -4.42 1.08
N ILE A 135 -14.33 -3.85 2.05
CA ILE A 135 -12.95 -4.22 2.37
C ILE A 135 -12.91 -5.65 2.93
N GLY A 136 -13.86 -6.02 3.80
CA GLY A 136 -13.97 -7.38 4.33
C GLY A 136 -14.18 -8.43 3.23
N VAL A 137 -14.97 -8.10 2.20
CA VAL A 137 -15.12 -8.96 1.02
C VAL A 137 -13.80 -9.10 0.25
N ILE A 138 -13.06 -8.01 0.04
CA ILE A 138 -11.74 -8.06 -0.63
C ILE A 138 -10.76 -8.93 0.17
N MET A 139 -10.73 -8.79 1.49
CA MET A 139 -9.90 -9.64 2.35
C MET A 139 -10.29 -11.12 2.24
N LEU A 140 -11.60 -11.41 2.23
CA LEU A 140 -12.11 -12.78 2.07
C LEU A 140 -11.75 -13.37 0.70
N MET A 141 -11.79 -12.57 -0.37
CA MET A 141 -11.34 -12.98 -1.71
C MET A 141 -9.85 -13.34 -1.75
N GLY A 142 -9.03 -12.72 -0.90
CA GLY A 142 -7.62 -13.10 -0.75
C GLY A 142 -7.43 -14.48 -0.11
N VAL A 143 -8.35 -14.89 0.77
CA VAL A 143 -8.34 -16.20 1.42
C VAL A 143 -8.93 -17.28 0.50
N ILE A 144 -10.09 -16.99 -0.10
CA ILE A 144 -10.82 -17.90 -0.98
C ILE A 144 -10.74 -17.34 -2.39
N ASN A 145 -9.90 -17.94 -3.25
CA ASN A 145 -9.64 -17.41 -4.58
C ASN A 145 -10.51 -18.09 -5.65
N PHE A 146 -11.29 -17.29 -6.38
CA PHE A 146 -11.99 -17.71 -7.59
C PHE A 146 -11.42 -17.02 -8.84
N PRO A 147 -11.57 -17.62 -10.04
CA PRO A 147 -10.89 -17.14 -11.25
C PRO A 147 -11.34 -15.76 -11.71
N THR A 148 -12.56 -15.31 -11.35
CA THR A 148 -13.07 -13.99 -11.71
C THR A 148 -13.87 -13.39 -10.57
N ILE A 149 -13.94 -12.06 -10.51
CA ILE A 149 -14.75 -11.33 -9.52
C ILE A 149 -16.24 -11.74 -9.60
N GLU A 150 -16.76 -12.01 -10.79
CA GLU A 150 -18.15 -12.45 -10.96
C GLU A 150 -18.42 -13.81 -10.30
N SER A 151 -17.41 -14.70 -10.27
CA SER A 151 -17.56 -16.08 -9.79
C SER A 151 -17.98 -16.15 -8.32
N TYR A 152 -17.59 -15.17 -7.50
CA TYR A 152 -17.99 -15.07 -6.09
C TYR A 152 -19.50 -14.94 -5.85
N TRP A 153 -20.26 -14.48 -6.86
CA TRP A 153 -21.71 -14.36 -6.79
C TRP A 153 -22.46 -15.43 -7.60
N LYS A 154 -21.74 -16.38 -8.23
CA LYS A 154 -22.37 -17.45 -9.00
C LYS A 154 -22.99 -18.50 -8.07
N LYS A 155 -24.10 -19.08 -8.54
CA LYS A 155 -24.78 -20.22 -7.90
C LYS A 155 -24.36 -21.56 -8.48
N ASP A 156 -23.46 -21.55 -9.46
CA ASP A 156 -22.89 -22.76 -10.03
C ASP A 156 -22.15 -23.55 -8.94
N PRO A 157 -22.38 -24.86 -8.79
CA PRO A 157 -21.70 -25.67 -7.77
C PRO A 157 -20.18 -25.58 -7.78
N ILE A 158 -19.55 -25.28 -8.93
CA ILE A 158 -18.09 -25.13 -9.06
C ILE A 158 -17.59 -23.87 -8.34
N TYR A 159 -18.41 -22.81 -8.27
CA TYR A 159 -18.05 -21.50 -7.70
C TYR A 159 -18.89 -21.13 -6.47
N TYR A 160 -19.82 -21.99 -6.06
CA TYR A 160 -20.71 -21.71 -4.94
C TYR A 160 -19.95 -21.84 -3.62
N HIS A 161 -19.95 -20.77 -2.84
CA HIS A 161 -19.41 -20.79 -1.49
C HIS A 161 -20.34 -20.03 -0.54
N GLU A 162 -20.84 -20.73 0.47
CA GLU A 162 -21.95 -20.28 1.34
C GLU A 162 -21.70 -18.90 1.96
N ILE A 163 -20.46 -18.62 2.39
CA ILE A 163 -20.12 -17.34 3.03
C ILE A 163 -20.43 -16.16 2.09
N PHE A 164 -20.03 -16.20 0.81
CA PHE A 164 -20.26 -15.08 -0.11
C PHE A 164 -21.75 -14.83 -0.37
N HIS A 165 -22.59 -15.86 -0.29
CA HIS A 165 -24.05 -15.74 -0.45
C HIS A 165 -24.77 -15.26 0.83
N LYS A 166 -24.08 -15.23 1.97
CA LYS A 166 -24.59 -14.62 3.23
C LYS A 166 -24.25 -13.14 3.37
N ILE A 167 -23.28 -12.63 2.60
CA ILE A 167 -22.85 -11.23 2.67
C ILE A 167 -23.88 -10.34 1.94
N PRO A 168 -24.42 -9.29 2.58
CA PRO A 168 -25.48 -8.46 2.01
C PRO A 168 -24.95 -7.42 1.00
N ILE A 169 -24.18 -7.84 0.01
CA ILE A 169 -23.70 -6.99 -1.09
C ILE A 169 -23.88 -7.70 -2.43
N SER A 170 -24.50 -7.02 -3.39
CA SER A 170 -24.69 -7.58 -4.73
C SER A 170 -23.43 -7.41 -5.59
N TYR A 171 -23.20 -8.32 -6.54
CA TYR A 171 -22.14 -8.18 -7.55
C TYR A 171 -22.15 -6.81 -8.25
N ASN A 172 -23.34 -6.30 -8.58
CA ASN A 172 -23.49 -4.99 -9.22
C ASN A 172 -23.06 -3.85 -8.30
N ARG A 173 -23.35 -3.92 -7.00
CA ARG A 173 -22.93 -2.90 -6.03
C ARG A 173 -21.42 -3.00 -5.77
N PHE A 174 -20.90 -4.20 -5.54
CA PHE A 174 -19.47 -4.44 -5.35
C PHE A 174 -18.64 -3.90 -6.52
N THR A 175 -19.04 -4.20 -7.76
CA THR A 175 -18.33 -3.71 -8.96
C THR A 175 -18.47 -2.20 -9.18
N LEU A 176 -19.57 -1.58 -8.71
CA LEU A 176 -19.69 -0.12 -8.71
C LEU A 176 -18.76 0.51 -7.68
N LEU A 177 -18.71 -0.01 -6.45
CA LEU A 177 -17.78 0.45 -5.41
C LEU A 177 -16.34 0.30 -5.88
N LEU A 178 -15.96 -0.88 -6.37
CA LEU A 178 -14.61 -1.14 -6.90
C LEU A 178 -14.20 -0.16 -8.01
N LYS A 179 -15.16 0.26 -8.85
CA LYS A 179 -14.90 1.22 -9.93
C LYS A 179 -14.79 2.67 -9.45
N CYS A 180 -15.44 3.01 -8.35
CA CYS A 180 -15.42 4.34 -7.75
C CYS A 180 -14.41 4.48 -6.61
N TRP A 181 -13.79 3.38 -6.16
CA TRP A 181 -12.91 3.35 -5.01
C TRP A 181 -11.71 4.27 -5.23
N HIS A 182 -11.59 5.28 -4.37
CA HIS A 182 -10.68 6.40 -4.56
C HIS A 182 -10.24 7.01 -3.23
N PHE A 183 -9.13 7.75 -3.22
CA PHE A 183 -8.55 8.31 -1.98
C PHE A 183 -8.18 9.79 -2.08
N GLN A 184 -8.44 10.46 -3.20
CA GLN A 184 -8.08 11.87 -3.42
C GLN A 184 -9.07 12.52 -4.37
N ASP A 185 -9.40 13.80 -4.20
CA ASP A 185 -10.27 14.52 -5.13
C ASP A 185 -9.53 14.77 -6.46
N ASN A 186 -10.13 14.41 -7.61
CA ASN A 186 -9.48 14.61 -8.91
C ASN A 186 -9.56 16.06 -9.40
N THR A 187 -10.29 16.94 -8.71
CA THR A 187 -10.32 18.37 -9.00
C THR A 187 -9.09 19.11 -8.48
N LEU A 188 -8.33 18.49 -7.58
CA LEU A 188 -7.07 19.04 -7.07
C LEU A 188 -5.96 18.91 -8.13
N PRO A 189 -5.07 19.91 -8.24
CA PRO A 189 -3.94 19.82 -9.15
C PRO A 189 -3.03 18.67 -8.75
N SER A 190 -2.60 17.87 -9.72
CA SER A 190 -1.63 16.80 -9.48
C SER A 190 -0.22 17.35 -9.61
N THR A 191 0.54 17.28 -8.53
CA THR A 191 1.96 17.67 -8.45
C THR A 191 2.88 16.44 -8.47
N SER A 192 2.38 15.28 -8.06
CA SER A 192 3.12 14.00 -8.03
C SER A 192 2.33 12.85 -8.64
N ARG A 193 3.06 11.86 -9.16
CA ARG A 193 2.49 10.61 -9.70
C ARG A 193 1.75 9.78 -8.65
N LEU A 194 1.99 10.04 -7.37
CA LEU A 194 1.40 9.33 -6.23
C LEU A 194 0.24 10.08 -5.55
N ASP A 195 -0.16 11.26 -6.02
CA ASP A 195 -1.17 12.10 -5.34
C ASP A 195 -2.48 11.38 -5.06
N LYS A 196 -2.86 10.45 -5.94
CA LYS A 196 -4.10 9.67 -5.80
C LYS A 196 -4.08 8.71 -4.60
N ILE A 197 -2.91 8.36 -4.09
CA ILE A 197 -2.72 7.42 -2.98
C ILE A 197 -2.00 8.03 -1.78
N ASN A 198 -1.34 9.18 -1.95
CA ASN A 198 -0.62 9.88 -0.88
C ASN A 198 -1.49 10.10 0.38
N PRO A 199 -2.78 10.52 0.30
CA PRO A 199 -3.59 10.73 1.50
C PRO A 199 -3.72 9.47 2.37
N ILE A 200 -4.07 8.34 1.76
CA ILE A 200 -4.18 7.07 2.49
C ILE A 200 -2.81 6.55 2.93
N LEU A 201 -1.77 6.72 2.11
CA LEU A 201 -0.41 6.28 2.43
C LEU A 201 0.12 6.96 3.69
N SER A 202 -0.06 8.28 3.80
CA SER A 202 0.39 9.07 4.94
C SER A 202 -0.28 8.62 6.24
N ILE A 203 -1.59 8.37 6.22
CA ILE A 203 -2.33 7.90 7.40
C ILE A 203 -1.84 6.50 7.80
N ILE A 204 -1.70 5.57 6.84
CA ILE A 204 -1.20 4.21 7.11
C ILE A 204 0.21 4.25 7.70
N GLN A 205 1.12 5.03 7.11
CA GLN A 205 2.50 5.16 7.62
C GLN A 205 2.53 5.72 9.03
N ASN A 206 1.68 6.70 9.34
CA ASN A 206 1.56 7.25 10.68
C ASN A 206 1.06 6.18 11.67
N ASN A 207 -0.02 5.47 11.32
CA ASN A 207 -0.58 4.40 12.14
C ASN A 207 0.44 3.28 12.44
N ILE A 208 1.23 2.89 11.44
CA ILE A 208 2.28 1.87 11.62
C ILE A 208 3.33 2.34 12.64
N LYS A 209 3.72 3.62 12.62
CA LYS A 209 4.71 4.17 13.54
C LYS A 209 4.17 4.33 14.96
N THR A 210 2.87 4.61 15.13
CA THR A 210 2.26 4.75 16.45
C THR A 210 2.03 3.41 17.15
N VAL A 211 1.94 2.31 16.41
CA VAL A 211 1.69 0.97 16.96
C VAL A 211 2.97 0.33 17.53
N TYR A 212 4.11 0.49 16.86
CA TYR A 212 5.33 -0.26 17.18
C TYR A 212 6.61 0.56 17.00
N CYS A 213 7.47 0.52 18.01
CA CYS A 213 8.80 1.10 17.97
C CYS A 213 9.84 0.04 17.56
N PRO A 214 10.57 0.22 16.44
CA PRO A 214 11.63 -0.69 16.03
C PRO A 214 12.75 -0.72 17.07
N GLY A 215 13.44 -1.86 17.14
CA GLY A 215 14.64 -1.97 17.95
C GLY A 215 15.85 -1.40 17.23
N ASP A 216 17.01 -1.86 17.65
CA ASP A 216 18.29 -1.44 17.10
C ASP A 216 18.62 -1.98 15.72
N THR A 217 17.79 -2.89 15.22
CA THR A 217 17.98 -3.52 13.91
C THR A 217 16.77 -3.29 13.08
N VAL A 218 17.02 -2.87 11.85
CA VAL A 218 16.03 -2.82 10.80
C VAL A 218 16.59 -3.51 9.56
N VAL A 219 15.71 -4.07 8.77
CA VAL A 219 16.00 -4.71 7.49
C VAL A 219 15.38 -3.83 6.41
N VAL A 220 16.19 -3.40 5.45
CA VAL A 220 15.73 -2.62 4.31
C VAL A 220 15.75 -3.52 3.09
N ASP A 221 14.60 -3.65 2.42
CA ASP A 221 14.50 -4.50 1.23
C ASP A 221 13.47 -3.94 0.22
N GLU A 222 13.59 -4.42 -1.01
CA GLU A 222 12.74 -4.09 -2.14
C GLU A 222 11.65 -5.15 -2.33
N THR A 223 10.38 -4.74 -2.24
CA THR A 223 9.23 -5.59 -2.59
C THR A 223 8.63 -5.14 -3.92
N MET A 224 8.18 -6.11 -4.74
CA MET A 224 7.42 -5.82 -5.95
C MET A 224 5.95 -6.17 -5.77
N VAL A 225 5.06 -5.22 -5.99
CA VAL A 225 3.61 -5.44 -6.07
C VAL A 225 3.27 -5.77 -7.52
N PRO A 226 2.79 -6.98 -7.83
CA PRO A 226 2.46 -7.37 -9.21
C PRO A 226 1.45 -6.40 -9.83
N PHE A 227 1.79 -5.83 -10.99
CA PHE A 227 0.87 -4.98 -11.72
C PHE A 227 1.24 -4.94 -13.20
N ARG A 228 0.28 -5.29 -14.06
CA ARG A 228 0.46 -5.34 -15.52
C ARG A 228 -0.29 -4.25 -16.29
N GLY A 229 -1.07 -3.42 -15.60
CA GLY A 229 -1.76 -2.29 -16.23
C GLY A 229 -0.83 -1.16 -16.67
N ARG A 230 -1.41 -0.11 -17.27
CA ARG A 230 -0.67 1.09 -17.68
C ARG A 230 -0.38 1.96 -16.46
N LEU A 231 0.89 2.12 -16.13
CA LEU A 231 1.37 2.98 -15.05
C LEU A 231 2.73 3.54 -15.42
N LYS A 232 2.91 4.86 -15.28
CA LYS A 232 4.13 5.57 -15.71
C LYS A 232 5.42 5.05 -15.05
N PHE A 233 5.32 4.52 -13.83
CA PHE A 233 6.47 4.10 -13.01
C PHE A 233 6.55 2.60 -12.75
N ARG A 234 5.85 1.79 -13.55
CA ARG A 234 5.94 0.34 -13.49
C ARG A 234 7.39 -0.11 -13.76
N GLN A 235 7.91 -0.98 -12.91
CA GLN A 235 9.25 -1.55 -13.01
C GLN A 235 9.20 -2.96 -13.57
N TYR A 236 10.28 -3.32 -14.27
CA TYR A 236 10.55 -4.70 -14.68
C TYR A 236 11.77 -5.21 -13.91
N ASN A 237 11.61 -6.28 -13.15
CA ASN A 237 12.71 -6.97 -12.48
C ASN A 237 12.72 -8.45 -12.88
N PRO A 238 13.65 -8.89 -13.76
CA PRO A 238 13.70 -10.26 -14.25
C PRO A 238 14.04 -11.27 -13.14
N SER A 239 14.71 -10.86 -12.06
CA SER A 239 15.04 -11.78 -10.96
C SER A 239 13.82 -12.22 -10.15
N LYS A 240 12.71 -11.49 -10.23
CA LYS A 240 11.45 -11.83 -9.56
C LYS A 240 10.53 -12.60 -10.52
N ALA A 241 10.85 -13.87 -10.76
CA ALA A 241 10.24 -14.69 -11.82
C ALA A 241 8.69 -14.69 -11.88
N ARG A 242 7.99 -14.64 -10.73
CA ARG A 242 6.53 -14.65 -10.66
C ARG A 242 5.87 -13.25 -10.72
N CYS A 243 6.63 -12.20 -10.45
CA CYS A 243 6.15 -10.82 -10.41
C CYS A 243 7.14 -9.92 -11.12
N SER A 244 7.56 -10.29 -12.33
CA SER A 244 8.62 -9.57 -13.03
C SER A 244 8.20 -8.17 -13.46
N TYR A 245 6.90 -7.88 -13.56
CA TYR A 245 6.36 -6.54 -13.79
C TYR A 245 5.51 -6.10 -12.59
N GLY A 246 5.77 -4.91 -12.08
CA GLY A 246 5.01 -4.40 -10.96
C GLY A 246 5.40 -3.00 -10.49
N ILE A 247 4.87 -2.65 -9.33
CA ILE A 247 5.21 -1.42 -8.60
C ILE A 247 6.31 -1.79 -7.61
N LYS A 248 7.44 -1.09 -7.68
CA LYS A 248 8.55 -1.28 -6.75
C LYS A 248 8.29 -0.49 -5.45
N LEU A 249 8.46 -1.17 -4.32
CA LEU A 249 8.35 -0.61 -2.97
C LEU A 249 9.68 -0.82 -2.25
N TYR A 250 10.16 0.20 -1.57
CA TYR A 250 11.20 0.08 -0.55
C TYR A 250 10.51 -0.07 0.80
N LYS A 251 10.93 -1.03 1.63
CA LYS A 251 10.36 -1.25 2.95
C LYS A 251 11.46 -1.26 3.99
N VAL A 252 11.20 -0.63 5.11
CA VAL A 252 11.97 -0.76 6.35
C VAL A 252 11.16 -1.67 7.26
N CYS A 253 11.71 -2.83 7.57
CA CYS A 253 11.07 -3.85 8.39
C CYS A 253 11.89 -4.13 9.64
N THR A 254 11.23 -4.61 10.69
CA THR A 254 11.94 -5.23 11.81
C THR A 254 12.37 -6.66 11.41
N PRO A 255 13.37 -7.25 12.08
CA PRO A 255 13.74 -8.65 11.85
C PRO A 255 12.59 -9.65 12.03
N ASN A 256 11.55 -9.27 12.78
CA ASN A 256 10.36 -10.08 13.00
C ASN A 256 9.30 -9.93 11.89
N GLY A 257 9.60 -9.18 10.82
CA GLY A 257 8.72 -9.00 9.66
C GLY A 257 7.70 -7.85 9.77
N TYR A 258 7.75 -7.03 10.83
CA TYR A 258 6.89 -5.86 10.94
C TYR A 258 7.39 -4.75 10.00
N THR A 259 6.56 -4.29 9.06
CA THR A 259 6.91 -3.13 8.21
C THR A 259 6.73 -1.85 9.03
N TRP A 260 7.81 -1.11 9.28
CA TRP A 260 7.80 0.17 10.00
C TRP A 260 7.67 1.38 9.07
N HIS A 261 8.24 1.30 7.87
CA HIS A 261 8.09 2.32 6.86
C HIS A 261 8.08 1.71 5.45
N LEU A 262 7.45 2.40 4.51
CA LEU A 262 7.39 1.97 3.11
C LEU A 262 7.45 3.18 2.20
N LYS A 263 8.20 3.11 1.10
CA LYS A 263 8.27 4.17 0.08
C LYS A 263 8.00 3.56 -1.29
N ILE A 264 7.08 4.17 -2.04
CA ILE A 264 6.75 3.74 -3.40
C ILE A 264 7.74 4.39 -4.36
N TYR A 265 8.33 3.59 -5.26
CA TYR A 265 9.14 4.13 -6.34
C TYR A 265 8.23 4.69 -7.43
N ASP A 266 8.29 5.99 -7.68
CA ASP A 266 7.44 6.72 -8.61
C ASP A 266 8.13 6.99 -9.97
N GLY A 267 9.28 6.39 -10.22
CA GLY A 267 9.99 6.49 -11.49
C GLY A 267 10.62 7.85 -11.75
N VAL A 268 10.70 8.72 -10.76
CA VAL A 268 11.53 9.91 -10.79
C VAL A 268 12.80 9.56 -10.01
N SER A 269 13.95 9.57 -10.68
CA SER A 269 15.23 9.50 -9.96
C SER A 269 15.26 10.70 -9.03
N THR A 270 15.24 10.46 -7.72
CA THR A 270 15.79 11.46 -6.82
C THR A 270 17.27 11.45 -7.15
N ALA A 271 17.70 12.30 -8.08
CA ALA A 271 19.11 12.51 -8.37
C ALA A 271 19.72 13.13 -7.11
N ILE A 272 20.00 12.27 -6.14
CA ILE A 272 20.89 12.58 -5.05
C ILE A 272 22.24 12.31 -5.70
N ASP A 273 22.97 13.37 -6.04
CA ASP A 273 24.32 13.28 -6.62
C ASP A 273 25.14 12.25 -5.82
N GLY A 274 25.42 11.09 -6.44
CA GLY A 274 26.19 9.99 -5.86
C GLY A 274 25.44 8.71 -5.46
N LEU A 275 24.09 8.64 -5.53
CA LEU A 275 23.31 7.47 -5.09
C LEU A 275 22.63 6.63 -6.18
N ASP A 276 22.63 7.08 -7.44
CA ASP A 276 21.92 6.41 -8.55
C ASP A 276 22.68 5.18 -9.11
N LEU A 277 23.34 4.41 -8.27
CA LEU A 277 23.86 3.09 -8.62
C LEU A 277 22.89 1.99 -8.16
N PRO A 278 22.62 0.96 -8.98
CA PRO A 278 21.87 -0.21 -8.52
C PRO A 278 22.67 -0.87 -7.37
N GLY A 279 22.14 -0.80 -6.15
CA GLY A 279 22.77 -1.36 -4.95
C GLY A 279 23.03 -0.37 -3.80
N SER A 280 22.83 0.93 -3.97
CA SER A 280 23.00 1.90 -2.87
C SER A 280 21.73 2.05 -2.03
N THR A 281 21.66 1.30 -0.93
CA THR A 281 20.87 1.72 0.24
C THR A 281 21.77 2.64 1.05
N VAL A 282 21.44 3.93 1.13
CA VAL A 282 22.18 4.86 1.98
C VAL A 282 21.60 4.85 3.37
N VAL A 283 22.40 4.30 4.28
CA VAL A 283 22.29 4.50 5.72
C VAL A 283 23.28 5.60 6.05
N ASN A 284 22.81 6.85 6.12
CA ASN A 284 23.57 7.94 6.73
C ASN A 284 23.25 8.01 8.22
#